data_AF-A0AAX2ING4-F1
#
_entry.id   AF-A0AAX2ING4-F1
#
_cell.length_a   1.000
_cell.length_b   1.000
_cell.length_c   1.000
_cell.angle_alpha   90.00
_cell.angle_beta   90.00
_cell.angle_gamma   90.00
#
_symmetry.space_group_name_H-M   'P 1'
#
loop_
_entity.id
_entity.type
_entity.pdbx_description
1 polymer ?
#
loop_
_entity_poly.entity_id
_entity_poly.type
_entity_poly.pdbx_seq_one_letter_code
_entity_poly.pdbx_strand_id
1 'polypeptide(L)'
;MIKDLDLENQLVKYNQNDRPNVFVSIAVQLDEDGEAKHAVIFIRYRGSDYLFHFPGAIPPVIENYSGQLTPNLIYKVLDNFDTEDDSDVGSFLRHCQRVCDQSNVTYGFIFDNSTYETDGRYLSISGLPEIATCVGFCVNVLSNYVIDIDKSYFQLDDWDTNGIIENYDVWAQQQTAKNYPDLDWNLYNTYKKRISPIEYLSSGFCSVFPIRKQTIQNIQPHVEREIAIKLA
;
A
#
# COMPACT_ATOMS: atom_id res chain seq x y z
N MET A 1 2.28 24.34 7.23
CA MET A 1 2.87 25.04 6.07
C MET A 1 3.83 24.05 5.43
N ILE A 2 3.43 23.41 4.32
CA ILE A 2 4.28 22.50 3.53
C ILE A 2 5.34 23.39 2.88
N LYS A 3 6.51 23.54 3.51
CA LYS A 3 7.51 24.48 3.00
C LYS A 3 8.67 23.84 2.25
N ASP A 4 8.88 22.53 2.32
CA ASP A 4 9.99 21.85 1.64
C ASP A 4 9.69 20.38 1.29
N LEU A 5 8.53 20.09 0.68
CA LEU A 5 8.36 18.79 0.01
C LEU A 5 8.98 18.90 -1.39
N ASP A 6 10.18 18.37 -1.55
CA ASP A 6 10.84 18.22 -2.86
C ASP A 6 10.22 17.06 -3.65
N LEU A 7 8.94 17.23 -4.02
CA LEU A 7 8.15 16.21 -4.71
C LEU A 7 8.72 15.88 -6.09
N GLU A 8 9.29 16.88 -6.76
CA GLU A 8 9.87 16.75 -8.10
C GLU A 8 10.95 15.66 -8.13
N ASN A 9 11.84 15.67 -7.13
CA ASN A 9 12.95 14.71 -7.04
C ASN A 9 12.55 13.41 -6.33
N GLN A 10 11.57 13.45 -5.43
CA GLN A 10 11.20 12.30 -4.60
C GLN A 10 10.15 11.38 -5.26
N LEU A 11 9.30 11.92 -6.14
CA LEU A 11 8.33 11.13 -6.90
C LEU A 11 8.96 10.66 -8.21
N VAL A 12 9.05 9.35 -8.41
CA VAL A 12 9.80 8.76 -9.51
C VAL A 12 8.87 7.93 -10.39
N LYS A 13 8.92 8.17 -11.70
CA LYS A 13 8.33 7.26 -12.68
C LYS A 13 9.32 6.16 -13.00
N TYR A 14 8.84 4.93 -13.09
CA TYR A 14 9.67 3.80 -13.47
C TYR A 14 10.39 4.05 -14.80
N ASN A 15 11.66 3.62 -14.88
CA ASN A 15 12.58 3.86 -16.00
C ASN A 15 13.01 5.31 -16.31
N GLN A 16 12.70 6.31 -15.47
CA GLN A 16 13.10 7.70 -15.76
C GLN A 16 14.44 8.15 -15.16
N ASN A 17 15.03 7.43 -14.20
CA ASN A 17 16.26 7.84 -13.50
C ASN A 17 17.24 6.69 -13.27
N ASP A 18 18.51 7.03 -13.00
CA ASP A 18 19.44 6.15 -12.31
C ASP A 18 18.87 5.85 -10.91
N ARG A 19 18.84 4.57 -10.55
CA ARG A 19 18.15 4.08 -9.35
C ARG A 19 19.17 3.46 -8.40
N PRO A 20 19.02 3.64 -7.07
CA PRO A 20 19.80 2.88 -6.10
C PRO A 20 19.69 1.37 -6.36
N ASN A 21 20.71 0.61 -5.97
CA ASN A 21 20.71 -0.84 -6.18
C ASN A 21 19.74 -1.58 -5.26
N VAL A 22 19.40 -0.98 -4.13
CA VAL A 22 18.44 -1.49 -3.15
C VAL A 22 17.53 -0.37 -2.65
N PHE A 23 16.23 -0.62 -2.57
CA PHE A 23 15.26 0.23 -1.89
C PHE A 23 13.91 -0.46 -1.74
N VAL A 24 13.08 0.08 -0.84
CA VAL A 24 11.64 -0.20 -0.76
C VAL A 24 10.88 1.10 -1.01
N SER A 25 9.76 1.01 -1.71
CA SER A 25 8.95 2.18 -2.07
C SER A 25 7.46 1.92 -1.98
N ILE A 26 6.72 2.97 -1.69
CA ILE A 26 5.28 3.04 -1.89
C ILE A 26 5.06 3.39 -3.36
N ALA A 27 4.26 2.60 -4.05
CA ALA A 27 4.06 2.75 -5.47
C ALA A 27 2.60 2.54 -5.88
N VAL A 28 2.24 3.13 -7.02
CA VAL A 28 0.94 2.94 -7.65
C VAL A 28 1.09 2.68 -9.12
N GLN A 29 0.22 1.81 -9.64
CA GLN A 29 -0.01 1.68 -11.07
C GLN A 29 -1.08 2.68 -11.49
N LEU A 30 -0.76 3.44 -12.53
CA LEU A 30 -1.66 4.41 -13.15
C LEU A 30 -2.37 3.78 -14.34
N ASP A 31 -3.61 4.19 -14.59
CA ASP A 31 -4.32 3.84 -15.82
C ASP A 31 -3.87 4.71 -17.01
N GLU A 32 -4.63 4.63 -18.12
CA GLU A 32 -4.38 5.39 -19.34
C GLU A 32 -4.60 6.90 -19.16
N ASP A 33 -5.43 7.30 -18.19
CA ASP A 33 -5.72 8.70 -17.85
C ASP A 33 -4.73 9.27 -16.81
N GLY A 34 -3.80 8.45 -16.32
CA GLY A 34 -2.83 8.83 -15.28
C GLY A 34 -3.38 8.73 -13.86
N GLU A 35 -4.55 8.12 -13.67
CA GLU A 35 -5.20 7.96 -12.37
C GLU A 35 -4.65 6.73 -11.63
N ALA A 36 -4.33 6.90 -10.34
CA ALA A 36 -3.84 5.80 -9.52
C ALA A 36 -4.93 4.75 -9.24
N LYS A 37 -4.80 3.55 -9.81
CA LYS A 37 -5.81 2.48 -9.68
C LYS A 37 -5.42 1.36 -8.73
N HIS A 38 -4.13 1.10 -8.58
CA HIS A 38 -3.68 -0.08 -7.85
C HIS A 38 -2.44 0.23 -7.01
N ALA A 39 -2.47 -0.20 -5.76
CA ALA A 39 -1.38 -0.01 -4.80
C ALA A 39 -0.45 -1.23 -4.82
N VAL A 40 0.84 -0.95 -4.85
CA VAL A 40 1.91 -1.95 -4.80
C VAL A 40 3.04 -1.47 -3.89
N ILE A 41 3.83 -2.41 -3.41
CA ILE A 41 5.14 -2.12 -2.83
C ILE A 41 6.17 -2.47 -3.90
N PHE A 42 6.91 -1.46 -4.35
CA PHE A 42 7.96 -1.65 -5.33
C PHE A 42 9.31 -1.78 -4.61
N ILE A 43 9.96 -2.91 -4.84
CA ILE A 43 11.19 -3.31 -4.15
C ILE A 43 12.26 -3.51 -5.20
N ARG A 44 13.42 -2.88 -5.00
CA ARG A 44 14.62 -3.18 -5.78
C ARG A 44 15.62 -3.86 -4.87
N TYR A 45 16.18 -4.98 -5.31
CA TYR A 45 17.17 -5.72 -4.56
C TYR A 45 18.27 -6.23 -5.49
N ARG A 46 19.51 -5.77 -5.25
CA ARG A 46 20.71 -6.11 -6.04
C ARG A 46 20.49 -5.96 -7.56
N GLY A 47 19.85 -4.85 -7.93
CA GLY A 47 19.56 -4.51 -9.34
C GLY A 47 18.34 -5.22 -9.96
N SER A 48 17.70 -6.14 -9.23
CA SER A 48 16.45 -6.79 -9.66
C SER A 48 15.24 -6.03 -9.09
N ASP A 49 14.20 -5.91 -9.90
CA ASP A 49 12.99 -5.15 -9.60
C ASP A 49 11.83 -6.11 -9.30
N TYR A 50 11.11 -5.87 -8.21
CA TYR A 50 10.01 -6.71 -7.73
C TYR A 50 8.77 -5.87 -7.40
N LEU A 51 7.58 -6.38 -7.75
CA LEU A 51 6.31 -5.87 -7.26
C LEU A 51 5.71 -6.84 -6.27
N PHE A 52 5.44 -6.37 -5.05
CA PHE A 52 4.67 -7.07 -4.05
C PHE A 52 3.30 -6.40 -3.91
N HIS A 53 2.22 -7.16 -4.09
CA HIS A 53 0.87 -6.63 -3.99
C HIS A 53 -0.20 -7.70 -3.84
N PHE A 54 -1.40 -7.27 -3.48
CA PHE A 54 -2.61 -8.07 -3.51
C PHE A 54 -3.48 -7.67 -4.70
N PRO A 55 -3.61 -8.49 -5.78
CA PRO A 55 -4.39 -8.15 -6.98
C PRO A 55 -5.91 -8.13 -6.77
N GLY A 56 -6.40 -8.58 -5.61
CA GLY A 56 -7.82 -8.59 -5.24
C GLY A 56 -8.56 -9.88 -5.59
N ALA A 57 -8.34 -10.45 -6.78
CA ALA A 57 -9.04 -11.66 -7.22
C ALA A 57 -8.26 -12.97 -6.97
N ILE A 58 -6.95 -12.87 -6.73
CA ILE A 58 -6.04 -13.99 -6.49
C ILE A 58 -5.18 -13.70 -5.25
N PRO A 59 -4.56 -14.72 -4.64
CA PRO A 59 -3.66 -14.52 -3.50
C PRO A 59 -2.57 -13.47 -3.78
N PRO A 60 -2.00 -12.83 -2.75
CA PRO A 60 -0.92 -11.87 -2.93
C PRO A 60 0.28 -12.49 -3.63
N VAL A 61 0.95 -11.69 -4.43
CA VAL A 61 2.07 -12.15 -5.24
C VAL A 61 3.27 -11.25 -5.05
N ILE A 62 4.44 -11.85 -5.28
CA ILE A 62 5.67 -11.14 -5.57
C ILE A 62 6.16 -11.54 -6.96
N GLU A 63 6.26 -10.56 -7.84
CA GLU A 63 6.62 -10.79 -9.24
C GLU A 63 7.88 -10.01 -9.64
N ASN A 64 8.68 -10.60 -10.53
CA ASN A 64 9.76 -9.88 -11.18
C ASN A 64 9.15 -8.84 -12.11
N TYR A 65 9.57 -7.59 -11.96
CA TYR A 65 9.04 -6.48 -12.71
C TYR A 65 10.06 -5.97 -13.73
N SER A 66 9.65 -5.94 -15.00
CA SER A 66 10.48 -5.42 -16.10
C SER A 66 9.93 -4.11 -16.69
N GLY A 67 8.73 -3.69 -16.30
CA GLY A 67 8.00 -2.55 -16.86
C GLY A 67 7.51 -2.70 -18.29
N GLN A 68 7.67 -3.88 -18.91
CA GLN A 68 7.21 -4.10 -20.30
C GLN A 68 5.67 -4.15 -20.42
N LEU A 69 4.98 -4.65 -19.39
CA LEU A 69 3.53 -4.86 -19.43
C LEU A 69 2.74 -3.78 -18.68
N THR A 70 3.37 -3.05 -17.77
CA THR A 70 2.74 -2.04 -16.91
C THR A 70 3.69 -0.85 -16.77
N PRO A 71 3.94 -0.08 -17.85
CA PRO A 71 4.96 0.98 -17.85
C PRO A 71 4.62 2.18 -16.94
N ASN A 72 3.36 2.28 -16.51
CA ASN A 72 2.83 3.43 -15.77
C ASN A 72 2.93 3.23 -14.24
N LEU A 73 4.12 2.90 -13.75
CA LEU A 73 4.39 2.81 -12.31
C LEU A 73 5.03 4.11 -11.82
N ILE A 74 4.42 4.72 -10.80
CA ILE A 74 4.99 5.86 -10.07
C ILE A 74 5.17 5.49 -8.60
N TYR A 75 6.30 5.89 -8.02
CA TYR A 75 6.68 5.50 -6.68
C TYR A 75 7.44 6.59 -5.91
N LYS A 76 7.42 6.47 -4.60
CA LYS A 76 8.22 7.22 -3.64
C LYS A 76 9.04 6.23 -2.81
N VAL A 77 10.36 6.34 -2.88
CA VAL A 77 11.29 5.58 -2.03
C VAL A 77 11.03 5.94 -0.57
N LEU A 78 10.95 4.93 0.30
CA LEU A 78 10.74 5.13 1.73
C LEU A 78 12.08 5.40 2.42
N ASP A 79 12.11 6.44 3.25
CA ASP A 79 13.33 6.85 3.96
C ASP A 79 13.65 5.92 5.15
N ASN A 80 12.76 4.97 5.47
CA ASN A 80 12.91 3.98 6.53
C ASN A 80 13.87 2.82 6.18
N PHE A 81 14.30 2.73 4.92
CA PHE A 81 15.19 1.66 4.45
C PHE A 81 16.51 2.26 3.99
N ASP A 82 17.62 1.71 4.48
CA ASP A 82 18.95 2.11 4.03
C ASP A 82 19.15 1.66 2.56
N THR A 83 19.44 2.60 1.67
CA THR A 83 19.67 2.33 0.25
C THR A 83 21.10 1.87 -0.05
N GLU A 84 21.99 1.91 0.95
CA GLU A 84 23.38 1.46 0.86
C GLU A 84 23.60 0.10 1.55
N ASP A 85 22.66 -0.36 2.38
CA ASP A 85 22.68 -1.68 3.02
C ASP A 85 21.60 -2.60 2.45
N ASP A 86 22.03 -3.71 1.85
CA ASP A 86 21.11 -4.68 1.27
C ASP A 86 20.45 -5.59 2.32
N SER A 87 20.90 -5.57 3.57
CA SER A 87 20.40 -6.46 4.61
C SER A 87 18.94 -6.16 5.00
N ASP A 88 18.59 -4.88 5.18
CA ASP A 88 17.24 -4.43 5.53
C ASP A 88 16.25 -4.70 4.40
N VAL A 89 16.61 -4.32 3.17
CA VAL A 89 15.78 -4.55 1.98
C VAL A 89 15.63 -6.06 1.70
N GLY A 90 16.70 -6.84 1.87
CA GLY A 90 16.66 -8.30 1.74
C GLY A 90 15.79 -8.98 2.79
N SER A 91 15.83 -8.50 4.04
CA SER A 91 14.98 -8.97 5.13
C SER A 91 13.50 -8.67 4.84
N PHE A 92 13.20 -7.44 4.40
CA PHE A 92 11.86 -7.04 4.00
C PHE A 92 11.33 -7.86 2.81
N LEU A 93 12.15 -8.07 1.78
CA LEU A 93 11.82 -8.92 0.64
C LEU A 93 11.49 -10.35 1.08
N ARG A 94 12.27 -10.91 2.03
CA ARG A 94 11.99 -12.23 2.59
C ARG A 94 10.69 -12.26 3.39
N HIS A 95 10.38 -11.19 4.12
CA HIS A 95 9.12 -11.05 4.82
C HIS A 95 7.92 -11.01 3.85
N CYS A 96 8.00 -10.23 2.76
CA CYS A 96 6.99 -10.24 1.71
C CYS A 96 6.73 -11.64 1.15
N GLN A 97 7.79 -12.44 0.91
CA GLN A 97 7.64 -13.83 0.46
C GLN A 97 6.86 -14.68 1.48
N ARG A 98 7.17 -14.56 2.77
CA ARG A 98 6.44 -15.28 3.83
C ARG A 98 4.98 -14.85 3.90
N VAL A 99 4.70 -13.56 3.74
CA VAL A 99 3.32 -13.06 3.69
C VAL A 99 2.58 -13.70 2.52
N CYS A 100 3.17 -13.76 1.31
CA CYS A 100 2.58 -14.47 0.18
C CYS A 100 2.32 -15.95 0.47
N ASP A 101 3.23 -16.63 1.18
CA ASP A 101 3.10 -18.06 1.51
C ASP A 101 2.02 -18.35 2.58
N GLN A 102 1.71 -17.39 3.46
CA GLN A 102 0.82 -17.57 4.61
C GLN A 102 -0.55 -16.89 4.46
N SER A 103 -0.63 -15.82 3.67
CA SER A 103 -1.83 -14.99 3.52
C SER A 103 -2.97 -15.76 2.86
N ASN A 104 -4.16 -15.63 3.44
CA ASN A 104 -5.43 -15.99 2.82
C ASN A 104 -6.35 -14.76 2.67
N VAL A 105 -5.75 -13.58 2.46
CA VAL A 105 -6.47 -12.31 2.35
C VAL A 105 -7.64 -12.41 1.37
N THR A 106 -8.81 -11.99 1.86
CA THR A 106 -10.01 -11.82 1.04
C THR A 106 -10.18 -10.35 0.71
N TYR A 107 -10.59 -10.05 -0.52
CA TYR A 107 -10.79 -8.65 -0.89
C TYR A 107 -11.98 -8.06 -0.15
N GLY A 108 -11.75 -6.92 0.52
CA GLY A 108 -12.78 -6.14 1.18
C GLY A 108 -12.25 -4.84 1.76
N PHE A 109 -13.16 -3.94 2.12
CA PHE A 109 -12.82 -2.56 2.49
C PHE A 109 -12.50 -2.42 3.99
N ILE A 110 -11.74 -3.35 4.57
CA ILE A 110 -11.45 -3.34 6.01
C ILE A 110 -10.12 -2.66 6.30
N PHE A 111 -10.16 -1.72 7.25
CA PHE A 111 -8.99 -1.09 7.85
C PHE A 111 -9.22 -1.01 9.36
N ASP A 112 -8.40 -1.74 10.12
CA ASP A 112 -8.53 -1.88 11.57
C ASP A 112 -7.18 -1.82 12.31
N ASN A 113 -6.12 -1.36 11.62
CA ASN A 113 -4.72 -1.35 12.07
C ASN A 113 -4.07 -2.73 12.22
N SER A 114 -4.64 -3.77 11.61
CA SER A 114 -3.99 -5.09 11.53
C SER A 114 -2.66 -5.05 10.78
N THR A 115 -1.82 -6.07 11.01
CA THR A 115 -0.45 -6.12 10.48
C THR A 115 -0.03 -7.58 10.21
N TYR A 116 1.18 -7.78 9.67
CA TYR A 116 1.78 -9.11 9.48
C TYR A 116 3.02 -9.29 10.34
N GLU A 117 3.04 -10.33 11.17
CA GLU A 117 4.20 -10.70 11.98
C GLU A 117 5.39 -11.12 11.10
N THR A 118 6.60 -11.12 11.66
CA THR A 118 7.84 -11.44 10.92
C THR A 118 7.88 -12.83 10.26
N ASP A 119 7.01 -13.75 10.71
CA ASP A 119 6.82 -15.09 10.13
C ASP A 119 5.81 -15.12 8.97
N GLY A 120 5.19 -13.98 8.65
CA GLY A 120 4.18 -13.81 7.60
C GLY A 120 2.75 -14.01 8.07
N ARG A 121 2.49 -14.34 9.34
CA ARG A 121 1.12 -14.53 9.84
C ARG A 121 0.41 -13.19 10.03
N TYR A 122 -0.85 -13.14 9.60
CA TYR A 122 -1.73 -12.00 9.83
C TYR A 122 -2.11 -11.87 11.31
N LEU A 123 -1.98 -10.68 11.87
CA LEU A 123 -2.37 -10.31 13.22
C LEU A 123 -3.54 -9.34 13.16
N SER A 124 -4.72 -9.82 13.55
CA SER A 124 -5.94 -9.02 13.61
C SER A 124 -6.02 -8.20 14.90
N ILE A 125 -6.27 -6.90 14.78
CA ILE A 125 -6.53 -6.03 15.94
C ILE A 125 -8.01 -6.04 16.33
N SER A 126 -8.92 -6.08 15.35
CA SER A 126 -10.36 -6.09 15.60
C SER A 126 -10.92 -7.48 15.94
N GLY A 127 -10.20 -8.54 15.59
CA GLY A 127 -10.71 -9.91 15.58
C GLY A 127 -11.39 -10.31 14.25
N LEU A 128 -11.48 -9.40 13.27
CA LEU A 128 -11.90 -9.75 11.91
C LEU A 128 -10.84 -10.64 11.23
N PRO A 129 -11.26 -11.55 10.32
CA PRO A 129 -10.32 -12.31 9.52
C PRO A 129 -9.56 -11.40 8.54
N GLU A 130 -8.59 -11.97 7.84
CA GLU A 130 -7.74 -11.26 6.88
C GLU A 130 -8.56 -10.77 5.67
N ILE A 131 -9.02 -9.53 5.77
CA ILE A 131 -9.81 -8.84 4.75
C ILE A 131 -9.12 -7.51 4.46
N ALA A 132 -8.79 -7.23 3.21
CA ALA A 132 -8.15 -5.97 2.85
C ALA A 132 -8.41 -5.58 1.39
N THR A 133 -8.21 -4.30 1.09
CA THR A 133 -8.00 -3.83 -0.29
C THR A 133 -6.53 -3.99 -0.66
N CYS A 134 -6.16 -3.71 -1.91
CA CYS A 134 -4.73 -3.65 -2.28
C CYS A 134 -3.95 -2.63 -1.44
N VAL A 135 -4.57 -1.49 -1.11
CA VAL A 135 -3.98 -0.46 -0.22
C VAL A 135 -3.85 -1.01 1.20
N GLY A 136 -4.95 -1.55 1.76
CA GLY A 136 -4.95 -2.11 3.12
C GLY A 136 -3.89 -3.19 3.29
N PHE A 137 -3.77 -4.09 2.31
CA PHE A 137 -2.76 -5.14 2.31
C PHE A 137 -1.33 -4.58 2.34
N CYS A 138 -1.00 -3.62 1.46
CA CYS A 138 0.33 -3.01 1.45
C CYS A 138 0.63 -2.28 2.77
N VAL A 139 -0.35 -1.56 3.32
CA VAL A 139 -0.21 -0.82 4.58
C VAL A 139 0.00 -1.78 5.76
N ASN A 140 -0.76 -2.88 5.83
CA ASN A 140 -0.62 -3.89 6.89
C ASN A 140 0.78 -4.50 6.87
N VAL A 141 1.40 -4.69 5.70
CA VAL A 141 2.77 -5.23 5.59
C VAL A 141 3.83 -4.17 5.94
N LEU A 142 3.66 -2.93 5.47
CA LEU A 142 4.61 -1.84 5.73
C LEU A 142 4.62 -1.38 7.17
N SER A 143 3.49 -1.47 7.87
CA SER A 143 3.34 -0.93 9.22
C SER A 143 4.45 -1.42 10.15
N ASN A 144 4.77 -2.71 10.17
CA ASN A 144 5.84 -3.23 11.04
C ASN A 144 7.27 -2.75 10.74
N TYR A 145 7.49 -2.02 9.65
CA TYR A 145 8.80 -1.50 9.25
C TYR A 145 8.90 0.02 9.33
N VAL A 146 7.77 0.73 9.25
CA VAL A 146 7.75 2.18 9.11
C VAL A 146 7.23 2.90 10.36
N ILE A 147 6.53 2.18 11.26
CA ILE A 147 5.98 2.75 12.49
C ILE A 147 6.54 2.07 13.73
N ASP A 148 6.58 2.83 14.83
CA ASP A 148 6.86 2.28 16.16
C ASP A 148 5.74 1.32 16.60
N ILE A 149 6.09 0.34 17.44
CA ILE A 149 5.20 -0.76 17.88
C ILE A 149 3.91 -0.30 18.57
N ASP A 150 3.89 0.92 19.09
CA ASP A 150 2.78 1.53 19.83
C ASP A 150 1.95 2.52 19.00
N LYS A 151 2.24 2.66 17.70
CA LYS A 151 1.54 3.56 16.79
C LYS A 151 0.68 2.78 15.78
N SER A 152 -0.12 3.52 15.02
CA SER A 152 -0.78 3.04 13.82
C SER A 152 -0.30 3.81 12.59
N TYR A 153 -0.43 3.22 11.41
CA TYR A 153 -0.02 3.89 10.17
C TYR A 153 -0.93 5.08 9.85
N PHE A 154 -2.25 4.87 9.89
CA PHE A 154 -3.26 5.91 9.68
C PHE A 154 -4.07 6.17 10.95
N GLN A 155 -4.57 7.40 11.08
CA GLN A 155 -5.66 7.69 12.02
C GLN A 155 -6.98 7.29 11.37
N LEU A 156 -7.39 6.04 11.57
CA LEU A 156 -8.53 5.47 10.84
C LEU A 156 -9.88 6.15 11.08
N ASP A 157 -10.04 6.90 12.17
CA ASP A 157 -11.26 7.68 12.43
C ASP A 157 -11.48 8.81 11.42
N ASP A 158 -10.42 9.25 10.73
CA ASP A 158 -10.52 10.27 9.68
C ASP A 158 -11.10 9.69 8.36
N TRP A 159 -11.19 8.36 8.23
CA TRP A 159 -11.70 7.66 7.05
C TRP A 159 -13.02 6.94 7.31
N ASP A 160 -13.84 6.89 6.26
CA ASP A 160 -15.17 6.32 6.24
C ASP A 160 -15.40 5.55 4.92
N THR A 161 -16.66 5.22 4.63
CA THR A 161 -17.04 4.48 3.42
C THR A 161 -17.16 5.34 2.16
N ASN A 162 -16.86 6.65 2.22
CA ASN A 162 -16.99 7.52 1.06
C ASN A 162 -15.98 7.13 -0.02
N GLY A 163 -16.44 7.02 -1.27
CA GLY A 163 -15.62 6.59 -2.40
C GLY A 163 -15.50 5.06 -2.56
N ILE A 164 -16.22 4.27 -1.75
CA ILE A 164 -16.46 2.86 -2.04
C ILE A 164 -17.45 2.76 -3.21
N ILE A 165 -17.07 2.03 -4.26
CA ILE A 165 -17.91 1.76 -5.42
C ILE A 165 -18.85 0.60 -5.07
N GLU A 166 -20.17 0.82 -5.13
CA GLU A 166 -21.20 -0.10 -4.63
C GLU A 166 -21.07 -1.52 -5.21
N ASN A 167 -20.89 -1.64 -6.52
CA ASN A 167 -20.73 -2.93 -7.18
C ASN A 167 -19.46 -3.70 -6.73
N TYR A 168 -18.38 -2.99 -6.39
CA TYR A 168 -17.19 -3.65 -5.82
C TYR A 168 -17.39 -4.05 -4.36
N ASP A 169 -18.14 -3.27 -3.60
CA ASP A 169 -18.49 -3.59 -2.22
C ASP A 169 -19.41 -4.81 -2.13
N VAL A 170 -20.45 -4.87 -2.95
CA VAL A 170 -21.35 -6.04 -3.03
C VAL A 170 -20.55 -7.30 -3.38
N TRP A 171 -19.68 -7.23 -4.38
CA TRP A 171 -18.82 -8.35 -4.74
C TRP A 171 -17.88 -8.76 -3.58
N ALA A 172 -17.25 -7.79 -2.92
CA ALA A 172 -16.36 -8.04 -1.78
C ALA A 172 -17.10 -8.71 -0.60
N GLN A 173 -18.30 -8.24 -0.28
CA GLN A 173 -19.14 -8.84 0.77
C GLN A 173 -19.56 -10.26 0.39
N GLN A 174 -19.85 -10.54 -0.88
CA GLN A 174 -20.14 -11.91 -1.35
C GLN A 174 -18.94 -12.85 -1.20
N GLN A 175 -17.73 -12.40 -1.56
CA GLN A 175 -16.51 -13.20 -1.35
C GLN A 175 -16.25 -13.42 0.14
N THR A 176 -16.44 -12.38 0.96
CA THR A 176 -16.26 -12.45 2.40
C THR A 176 -17.26 -13.42 3.03
N ALA A 177 -18.54 -13.35 2.69
CA ALA A 177 -19.58 -14.27 3.18
C ALA A 177 -19.30 -15.74 2.79
N LYS A 178 -18.72 -15.95 1.61
CA LYS A 178 -18.32 -17.30 1.16
C LYS A 178 -17.16 -17.86 1.97
N ASN A 179 -16.16 -17.03 2.28
CA ASN A 179 -14.95 -17.46 2.99
C ASN A 179 -15.15 -17.50 4.52
N TYR A 180 -16.06 -16.67 5.04
CA TYR A 180 -16.33 -16.49 6.47
C TYR A 180 -17.84 -16.45 6.74
N PRO A 181 -18.55 -17.61 6.73
CA PRO A 181 -20.00 -17.66 6.90
C PRO A 181 -20.52 -17.10 8.24
N ASP A 182 -19.71 -17.19 9.29
CA ASP A 182 -20.05 -16.78 10.66
C ASP A 182 -19.50 -15.38 11.01
N LEU A 183 -19.19 -14.55 10.01
CA LEU A 183 -18.63 -13.21 10.21
C LEU A 183 -19.58 -12.30 11.00
N ASP A 184 -19.03 -11.55 11.97
CA ASP A 184 -19.73 -10.44 12.59
C ASP A 184 -19.81 -9.25 11.62
N TRP A 185 -20.96 -9.11 10.95
CA TRP A 185 -21.20 -8.03 9.99
C TRP A 185 -21.29 -6.64 10.63
N ASN A 186 -21.64 -6.53 11.92
CA ASN A 186 -21.62 -5.23 12.60
C ASN A 186 -20.18 -4.77 12.80
N LEU A 187 -19.31 -5.70 13.20
CA LEU A 187 -17.87 -5.45 13.31
C LEU A 187 -17.25 -5.13 11.95
N TYR A 188 -17.57 -5.92 10.91
CA TYR A 188 -17.15 -5.65 9.53
C TYR A 188 -17.49 -4.22 9.10
N ASN A 189 -18.74 -3.80 9.30
CA ASN A 189 -19.18 -2.46 8.91
C ASN A 189 -18.54 -1.34 9.75
N THR A 190 -18.15 -1.62 10.99
CA THR A 190 -17.43 -0.66 11.86
C THR A 190 -16.05 -0.31 11.32
N TYR A 191 -15.34 -1.29 10.77
CA TYR A 191 -14.00 -1.12 10.21
C TYR A 191 -13.98 -0.92 8.69
N LYS A 192 -15.16 -0.79 8.08
CA LYS A 192 -15.30 -0.59 6.65
C LYS A 192 -14.90 0.85 6.28
N LYS A 193 -13.80 1.01 5.55
CA LYS A 193 -13.20 2.30 5.19
C LYS A 193 -12.61 2.28 3.78
N ARG A 194 -12.51 3.46 3.17
CA ARG A 194 -11.87 3.67 1.87
C ARG A 194 -10.63 4.53 2.02
N ILE A 195 -9.47 3.95 1.72
CA ILE A 195 -8.23 4.69 1.47
C ILE A 195 -7.78 4.41 0.03
N SER A 196 -7.73 5.44 -0.81
CA SER A 196 -7.43 5.36 -2.24
C SER A 196 -5.94 5.10 -2.54
N PRO A 197 -5.62 4.56 -3.73
CA PRO A 197 -4.23 4.42 -4.16
C PRO A 197 -3.47 5.75 -4.15
N ILE A 198 -4.10 6.88 -4.53
CA ILE A 198 -3.44 8.18 -4.47
C ILE A 198 -3.22 8.68 -3.03
N GLU A 199 -4.14 8.39 -2.11
CA GLU A 199 -3.93 8.63 -0.68
C GLU A 199 -2.79 7.77 -0.12
N TYR A 200 -2.70 6.50 -0.56
CA TYR A 200 -1.58 5.62 -0.25
C TYR A 200 -0.24 6.16 -0.76
N LEU A 201 -0.15 6.56 -2.02
CA LEU A 201 1.07 7.18 -2.57
C LEU A 201 1.45 8.46 -1.80
N SER A 202 0.46 9.32 -1.54
CA SER A 202 0.65 10.57 -0.78
C SER A 202 1.15 10.32 0.64
N SER A 203 0.81 9.16 1.23
CA SER A 203 1.28 8.78 2.57
C SER A 203 2.79 8.55 2.63
N GLY A 204 3.44 8.21 1.51
CA GLY A 204 4.89 8.04 1.42
C GLY A 204 5.71 9.32 1.63
N PHE A 205 5.05 10.49 1.68
CA PHE A 205 5.66 11.78 1.97
C PHE A 205 5.48 12.22 3.43
N CYS A 206 4.85 11.38 4.26
CA CYS A 206 4.60 11.66 5.67
C CYS A 206 5.66 10.98 6.54
N SER A 207 6.18 11.70 7.53
CA SER A 207 7.13 11.18 8.53
C SER A 207 6.56 11.14 9.95
N VAL A 208 5.30 11.55 10.13
CA VAL A 208 4.62 11.61 11.43
C VAL A 208 3.42 10.67 11.41
N PHE A 209 3.41 9.74 12.36
CA PHE A 209 2.39 8.72 12.52
C PHE A 209 1.61 8.90 13.84
N PRO A 210 0.29 8.61 13.88
CA PRO A 210 -0.53 8.17 12.75
C PRO A 210 -0.80 9.28 11.73
N ILE A 211 -0.80 8.92 10.45
CA ILE A 211 -1.06 9.84 9.35
C ILE A 211 -2.54 10.22 9.34
N ARG A 212 -2.81 11.54 9.37
CA ARG A 212 -4.15 12.13 9.34
C ARG A 212 -4.62 12.35 7.91
N LYS A 213 -5.93 12.21 7.65
CA LYS A 213 -6.50 12.43 6.30
C LYS A 213 -6.29 13.86 5.82
N GLN A 214 -6.38 14.84 6.73
CA GLN A 214 -6.09 16.24 6.41
C GLN A 214 -4.67 16.45 5.90
N THR A 215 -3.69 15.71 6.43
CA THR A 215 -2.29 15.77 5.95
C THR A 215 -2.21 15.27 4.51
N ILE A 216 -2.86 14.14 4.22
CA ILE A 216 -2.93 13.58 2.86
C ILE A 216 -3.62 14.56 1.90
N GLN A 217 -4.75 15.14 2.28
CA GLN A 217 -5.48 16.12 1.46
C GLN A 217 -4.64 17.37 1.11
N ASN A 218 -3.68 17.73 1.96
CA ASN A 218 -2.77 18.84 1.67
C ASN A 218 -1.63 18.44 0.72
N ILE A 219 -1.25 17.16 0.67
CA ILE A 219 -0.14 16.63 -0.16
C ILE A 219 -0.64 16.19 -1.54
N GLN A 220 -1.80 15.53 -1.58
CA GLN A 220 -2.36 14.87 -2.75
C GLN A 220 -2.42 15.77 -4.01
N PRO A 221 -2.90 17.04 -3.96
CA PRO A 221 -2.95 17.89 -5.15
C PRO A 221 -1.57 18.14 -5.78
N HIS A 222 -0.52 18.14 -4.95
CA HIS A 222 0.84 18.30 -5.45
C HIS A 222 1.38 17.00 -6.06
N VAL A 223 1.06 15.85 -5.45
CA VAL A 223 1.41 14.54 -6.02
C VAL A 223 0.73 14.35 -7.38
N GLU A 224 -0.57 14.64 -7.48
CA GLU A 224 -1.33 14.56 -8.74
C GLU A 224 -0.74 15.47 -9.82
N ARG A 225 -0.36 16.70 -9.45
CA ARG A 225 0.32 17.62 -10.37
C ARG A 225 1.65 17.07 -10.87
N GLU A 226 2.48 16.50 -9.99
CA GLU A 226 3.77 15.93 -10.38
C GLU A 226 3.61 14.66 -11.23
N ILE A 227 2.59 13.84 -10.96
CA ILE A 227 2.21 12.73 -11.83
C ILE A 227 1.91 13.25 -13.24
N ALA A 228 1.04 14.26 -13.36
CA ALA A 228 0.67 14.82 -14.65
C ALA A 228 1.89 15.37 -15.42
N ILE A 229 2.83 16.03 -14.74
CA ILE A 229 4.08 16.53 -15.34
C ILE A 229 4.95 15.38 -15.87
N LYS A 230 5.07 14.26 -15.13
CA LYS A 230 5.90 13.10 -15.51
C LYS A 230 5.26 12.22 -16.59
N LEU A 231 3.96 12.39 -16.83
CA LEU A 231 3.22 11.71 -17.89
C LEU A 231 3.15 12.52 -19.20
N ALA A 232 3.32 13.84 -19.14
CA ALA A 232 3.41 14.73 -20.31
C ALA A 232 4.72 14.51 -21.10
#